data_AF-A0A713XYB6-F1
#
_entry.id   AF-A0A713XYB6-F1
#
_cell.length_a   1.000
_cell.length_b   1.000
_cell.length_c   1.000
_cell.angle_alpha   90.00
_cell.angle_beta   90.00
_cell.angle_gamma   90.00
#
_symmetry.space_group_name_H-M   'P 1'
#
loop_
_entity.id
_entity.type
_entity.pdbx_description
1 polymer ?
#
loop_
_entity_poly.entity_id
_entity_poly.type
_entity_poly.pdbx_seq_one_letter_code
_entity_poly.pdbx_strand_id
1 'polypeptide(L)'
;MPARIHHISIVNRFIRPTFDFYHNILGLKLLMKTINQDDHTMYHLFFSDNHHRVGTELTFFEVQEGNNQFFGTNTIERTILKVPSEASLHFWEIYFETQGVCHYGIESFSGRPILRFEGPDATRLALVPLREFEDIDDYFPYVTDQIPTEHAILGIDAIQLRVQYSDATERELLSVGW
;
A
#
# COMPACT_ATOMS: atom_id res chain seq x y z
N MET A 1 -5.44 -14.47 -18.92
CA MET A 1 -4.59 -14.30 -17.72
C MET A 1 -5.52 -13.88 -16.60
N PRO A 2 -5.42 -14.48 -15.41
CA PRO A 2 -6.21 -14.03 -14.27
C PRO A 2 -5.94 -12.54 -14.00
N ALA A 3 -6.97 -11.81 -13.57
CA ALA A 3 -6.82 -10.42 -13.18
C ALA A 3 -5.82 -10.30 -12.01
N ARG A 4 -5.05 -9.21 -12.01
CA ARG A 4 -4.12 -8.86 -10.93
C ARG A 4 -4.06 -7.36 -10.78
N ILE A 5 -3.74 -6.88 -9.57
CA ILE A 5 -3.43 -5.47 -9.35
C ILE A 5 -2.15 -5.13 -10.10
N HIS A 6 -2.20 -4.08 -10.91
CA HIS A 6 -0.99 -3.54 -11.55
C HIS A 6 -0.31 -2.51 -10.66
N HIS A 7 -1.08 -1.50 -10.23
CA HIS A 7 -0.67 -0.43 -9.34
C HIS A 7 -1.91 0.09 -8.62
N ILE A 8 -1.72 0.87 -7.56
CA ILE A 8 -2.79 1.61 -6.89
C ILE A 8 -2.43 3.10 -6.89
N SER A 9 -3.38 3.93 -7.32
CA SER A 9 -3.22 5.39 -7.34
C SER A 9 -4.02 6.02 -6.21
N ILE A 10 -3.38 6.89 -5.45
CA ILE A 10 -3.92 7.53 -4.25
C ILE A 10 -3.82 9.05 -4.43
N VAL A 11 -4.78 9.79 -3.88
CA VAL A 11 -4.77 11.25 -3.88
C VAL A 11 -4.37 11.72 -2.50
N ASN A 12 -3.32 12.54 -2.43
CA ASN A 12 -2.90 13.21 -1.21
C ASN A 12 -2.87 14.73 -1.43
N ARG A 13 -3.07 15.50 -0.37
CA ARG A 13 -3.09 16.96 -0.40
C ARG A 13 -1.72 17.54 -0.73
N PHE A 14 -0.66 16.97 -0.17
CA PHE A 14 0.70 17.46 -0.31
C PHE A 14 1.69 16.35 -0.64
N ILE A 15 2.54 16.60 -1.65
CA ILE A 15 3.47 15.60 -2.17
C ILE A 15 4.69 15.40 -1.27
N ARG A 16 5.06 16.42 -0.48
CA ARG A 16 6.22 16.34 0.41
C ARG A 16 5.98 15.39 1.60
N PRO A 17 4.90 15.54 2.39
CA PRO A 17 4.54 14.55 3.41
C PRO A 17 4.31 13.16 2.83
N THR A 18 3.77 13.08 1.60
CA THR A 18 3.64 11.81 0.87
C THR A 18 5.00 11.17 0.64
N PHE A 19 5.94 11.89 0.03
CA PHE A 19 7.30 11.38 -0.18
C PHE A 19 7.97 10.96 1.13
N ASP A 20 7.90 11.82 2.15
CA ASP A 20 8.55 11.54 3.44
C ASP A 20 7.97 10.27 4.09
N PHE A 21 6.65 10.04 3.97
CA PHE A 21 6.03 8.82 4.48
C PHE A 21 6.39 7.57 3.65
N TYR A 22 6.14 7.58 2.34
CA TYR A 22 6.29 6.35 1.54
C TYR A 22 7.77 6.01 1.25
N HIS A 23 8.65 7.01 1.13
CA HIS A 23 10.07 6.77 0.92
C HIS A 23 10.83 6.59 2.23
N ASN A 24 10.76 7.57 3.14
CA ASN A 24 11.65 7.58 4.31
C ASN A 24 11.10 6.70 5.43
N ILE A 25 9.78 6.70 5.67
CA ILE A 25 9.18 5.86 6.72
C ILE A 25 8.94 4.44 6.22
N LEU A 26 8.29 4.25 5.07
CA LEU A 26 7.98 2.89 4.57
C LEU A 26 9.11 2.23 3.78
N GLY A 27 10.19 2.96 3.44
CA GLY A 27 11.32 2.39 2.72
C GLY A 27 11.03 2.01 1.28
N LEU A 28 9.99 2.58 0.63
CA LEU A 28 9.69 2.28 -0.77
C LEU A 28 10.61 3.10 -1.70
N LYS A 29 11.04 2.51 -2.83
CA LYS A 29 11.90 3.22 -3.78
C LYS A 29 11.09 4.22 -4.58
N LEU A 30 11.53 5.48 -4.64
CA LEU A 30 11.00 6.43 -5.62
C LEU A 30 11.42 5.97 -7.01
N LEU A 31 10.46 5.46 -7.78
CA LEU A 31 10.64 5.03 -9.16
C LEU A 31 10.63 6.23 -10.10
N MET A 32 9.64 7.10 -9.96
CA MET A 32 9.45 8.23 -10.86
C MET A 32 8.85 9.41 -10.12
N LYS A 33 9.35 10.60 -10.45
CA LYS A 33 8.72 11.89 -10.15
C LYS A 33 8.33 12.54 -11.46
N THR A 34 7.04 12.69 -11.70
CA THR A 34 6.49 13.29 -12.92
C THR A 34 5.31 14.20 -12.57
N ILE A 35 4.55 14.59 -13.59
CA ILE A 35 3.28 15.32 -13.50
C ILE A 35 2.15 14.46 -14.05
N ASN A 36 0.91 14.72 -13.61
CA ASN A 36 -0.28 14.10 -14.18
C ASN A 36 -0.39 14.48 -15.67
N GLN A 37 -0.65 13.50 -16.54
CA GLN A 37 -0.76 13.69 -17.99
C GLN A 37 -2.03 14.46 -18.38
N ASP A 38 -3.09 14.40 -17.56
CA ASP A 38 -4.33 15.13 -17.78
C ASP A 38 -4.28 16.55 -17.17
N ASP A 39 -3.45 16.75 -16.15
CA ASP A 39 -3.23 18.05 -15.48
C ASP A 39 -1.76 18.24 -15.14
N HIS A 40 -1.08 19.01 -15.99
CA HIS A 40 0.36 19.27 -15.87
C HIS A 40 0.76 20.09 -14.64
N THR A 41 -0.20 20.61 -13.86
CA THR A 41 0.07 21.33 -12.61
C THR A 41 0.20 20.41 -11.39
N MET A 42 -0.26 19.16 -11.51
CA MET A 42 -0.27 18.19 -10.42
C MET A 42 0.95 17.29 -10.45
N TYR A 43 1.66 17.17 -9.33
CA TYR A 43 2.67 16.13 -9.19
C TYR A 43 2.06 14.74 -9.22
N HIS A 44 2.82 13.80 -9.79
CA HIS A 44 2.53 12.37 -9.77
C HIS A 44 3.80 11.60 -9.39
N LEU A 45 3.82 11.04 -8.17
CA LEU A 45 4.93 10.21 -7.69
C LEU A 45 4.61 8.72 -7.87
N PHE A 46 5.64 7.94 -8.19
CA PHE A 46 5.58 6.50 -8.29
C PHE A 46 6.58 5.88 -7.34
N PHE A 47 6.13 4.95 -6.52
CA PHE A 47 6.96 4.13 -5.64
C PHE A 47 6.83 2.67 -6.04
N SER A 48 7.94 1.92 -6.00
CA SER A 48 7.96 0.53 -6.43
C SER A 48 9.08 -0.26 -5.71
N ASP A 49 9.20 -1.53 -6.07
CA ASP A 49 10.35 -2.37 -5.72
C ASP A 49 11.55 -2.09 -6.65
N ASN A 50 12.67 -2.78 -6.45
CA ASN A 50 13.88 -2.52 -7.24
C ASN A 50 13.76 -2.91 -8.71
N HIS A 51 12.84 -3.81 -9.03
CA HIS A 51 12.67 -4.40 -10.36
C HIS A 51 11.44 -3.87 -11.11
N HIS A 52 10.69 -2.96 -10.51
CA HIS A 52 9.47 -2.35 -11.08
C HIS A 52 8.44 -3.42 -11.50
N ARG A 53 8.23 -4.40 -10.62
CA ARG A 53 7.33 -5.51 -10.91
C ARG A 53 5.87 -5.06 -10.89
N VAL A 54 5.06 -5.67 -11.75
CA VAL A 54 3.60 -5.48 -11.71
C VAL A 54 3.07 -5.91 -10.34
N GLY A 55 2.27 -5.05 -9.71
CA GLY A 55 1.72 -5.27 -8.38
C GLY A 55 2.56 -4.72 -7.24
N THR A 56 3.63 -3.96 -7.50
CA THR A 56 4.43 -3.28 -6.45
C THR A 56 4.25 -1.77 -6.44
N GLU A 57 3.62 -1.21 -7.47
CA GLU A 57 3.55 0.23 -7.67
C GLU A 57 2.43 0.89 -6.84
N LEU A 58 2.82 1.83 -5.98
CA LEU A 58 1.92 2.82 -5.39
C LEU A 58 2.19 4.18 -6.03
N THR A 59 1.15 4.85 -6.51
CA THR A 59 1.28 6.15 -7.15
C THR A 59 0.44 7.21 -6.45
N PHE A 60 0.89 8.45 -6.49
CA PHE A 60 0.31 9.53 -5.70
C PHE A 60 0.15 10.80 -6.52
N PHE A 61 -1.08 11.31 -6.58
CA PHE A 61 -1.40 12.62 -7.14
C PHE A 61 -1.46 13.68 -6.03
N GLU A 62 -0.87 14.84 -6.27
CA GLU A 62 -1.02 16.00 -5.39
C GLU A 62 -2.27 16.81 -5.75
N VAL A 63 -3.21 16.94 -4.81
CA VAL A 63 -4.42 17.77 -4.97
C VAL A 63 -4.61 18.66 -3.74
N GLN A 64 -4.02 19.86 -3.76
CA GLN A 64 -3.98 20.76 -2.61
C GLN A 64 -5.37 21.29 -2.21
N GLU A 65 -6.21 21.59 -3.20
CA GLU A 65 -7.57 22.12 -3.03
C GLU A 65 -8.61 21.00 -2.77
N GLY A 66 -8.17 19.76 -2.57
CA GLY A 66 -9.06 18.62 -2.33
C GLY A 66 -9.83 18.73 -1.02
N ASN A 67 -11.02 18.12 -0.98
CA ASN A 67 -11.76 17.93 0.27
C ASN A 67 -11.14 16.80 1.08
N ASN A 68 -11.27 16.88 2.41
CA ASN A 68 -10.91 15.75 3.27
C ASN A 68 -11.80 14.55 2.96
N GLN A 69 -11.25 13.34 3.10
CA GLN A 69 -12.06 12.13 2.98
C GLN A 69 -13.12 12.07 4.09
N PHE A 70 -14.29 11.55 3.74
CA PHE A 70 -15.34 11.20 4.69
C PHE A 70 -15.55 9.69 4.66
N PHE A 71 -15.79 9.10 5.83
CA PHE A 71 -16.12 7.69 5.91
C PHE A 71 -17.42 7.41 5.13
N GLY A 72 -17.40 6.41 4.26
CA GLY A 72 -18.50 6.09 3.38
C GLY A 72 -18.36 4.71 2.77
N THR A 73 -19.12 4.43 1.71
CA THR A 73 -19.09 3.18 0.96
C THR A 73 -18.77 3.44 -0.52
N ASN A 74 -18.65 2.39 -1.31
CA ASN A 74 -18.26 2.39 -2.73
C ASN A 74 -16.85 2.96 -2.94
N THR A 75 -15.88 2.44 -2.19
CA THR A 75 -14.48 2.86 -2.23
C THR A 75 -13.51 1.70 -2.07
N ILE A 76 -12.29 1.87 -2.58
CA ILE A 76 -11.13 1.10 -2.12
C ILE A 76 -10.82 1.62 -0.71
N GLU A 77 -11.23 0.87 0.30
CA GLU A 77 -11.09 1.29 1.69
C GLU A 77 -9.65 1.20 2.17
N ARG A 78 -8.89 0.19 1.73
CA ARG A 78 -7.54 -0.06 2.24
C ARG A 78 -6.67 -0.74 1.22
N THR A 79 -5.43 -0.28 1.14
CA THR A 79 -4.35 -0.97 0.42
C THR A 79 -3.60 -1.86 1.40
N ILE A 80 -3.45 -3.14 1.05
CA ILE A 80 -2.75 -4.13 1.89
C ILE A 80 -1.42 -4.46 1.19
N LEU A 81 -0.32 -4.32 1.91
CA LEU A 81 1.04 -4.56 1.44
C LEU A 81 1.60 -5.84 2.07
N LYS A 82 2.50 -6.52 1.37
CA LYS A 82 3.15 -7.75 1.84
C LYS A 82 4.47 -7.44 2.53
N VAL A 83 4.75 -8.18 3.58
CA VAL A 83 6.05 -8.27 4.25
C VAL A 83 6.49 -9.73 4.36
N PRO A 84 7.79 -10.03 4.60
CA PRO A 84 8.29 -11.40 4.53
C PRO A 84 7.65 -12.38 5.51
N SER A 85 7.28 -11.93 6.71
CA SER A 85 6.90 -12.85 7.81
C SER A 85 6.06 -12.19 8.89
N GLU A 86 5.50 -13.00 9.80
CA GLU A 86 4.84 -12.49 11.02
C GLU A 86 5.82 -11.72 11.92
N ALA A 87 7.08 -12.16 11.99
CA ALA A 87 8.13 -11.42 12.70
C ALA A 87 8.31 -10.00 12.12
N SER A 88 8.08 -9.82 10.82
CA SER A 88 8.09 -8.50 10.20
C SER A 88 6.96 -7.62 10.72
N LEU A 89 5.76 -8.18 11.00
CA LEU A 89 4.68 -7.38 11.58
C LEU A 89 5.06 -6.82 12.95
N HIS A 90 5.73 -7.61 13.80
CA HIS A 90 6.22 -7.14 15.10
C HIS A 90 7.31 -6.06 14.96
N PHE A 91 8.22 -6.23 13.99
CA PHE A 91 9.17 -5.18 13.66
C PHE A 91 8.45 -3.88 13.28
N TRP A 92 7.47 -3.95 12.38
CA TRP A 92 6.73 -2.79 11.89
C TRP A 92 5.87 -2.13 12.96
N GLU A 93 5.26 -2.90 13.86
CA GLU A 93 4.51 -2.39 15.00
C GLU A 93 5.41 -1.49 15.87
N ILE A 94 6.56 -2.02 16.30
CA ILE A 94 7.54 -1.26 17.10
C ILE A 94 8.08 -0.07 16.30
N TYR A 95 8.44 -0.27 15.03
CA TYR A 95 8.97 0.79 14.19
C TYR A 95 7.97 1.94 14.02
N PHE A 96 6.69 1.63 13.79
CA PHE A 96 5.63 2.64 13.70
C PHE A 96 5.45 3.44 14.99
N GLU A 97 5.56 2.82 16.16
CA GLU A 97 5.59 3.54 17.44
C GLU A 97 6.74 4.57 17.48
N THR A 98 7.95 4.18 17.05
CA THR A 98 9.11 5.09 17.05
C THR A 98 8.97 6.24 16.05
N GLN A 99 8.28 6.02 14.94
CA GLN A 99 8.05 7.02 13.90
C GLN A 99 6.79 7.87 14.15
N GLY A 100 6.00 7.57 15.18
CA GLY A 100 4.73 8.25 15.45
C GLY A 100 3.65 7.99 14.40
N VAL A 101 3.72 6.85 13.70
CA VAL A 101 2.71 6.43 12.73
C VAL A 101 1.51 5.85 13.49
N CYS A 102 0.28 6.22 13.12
CA CYS A 102 -0.90 5.62 13.73
C CYS A 102 -1.07 4.16 13.27
N HIS A 103 -1.12 3.22 14.21
CA HIS A 103 -1.40 1.81 13.97
C HIS A 103 -2.35 1.25 15.03
N TYR A 104 -2.93 0.08 14.75
CA TYR A 104 -3.97 -0.55 15.58
C TYR A 104 -3.52 -1.86 16.24
N GLY A 105 -2.21 -2.08 16.26
CA GLY A 105 -1.60 -3.34 16.66
C GLY A 105 -1.85 -4.49 15.67
N ILE A 106 -1.26 -5.64 15.97
CA ILE A 106 -1.44 -6.85 15.17
C ILE A 106 -2.76 -7.54 15.56
N GLU A 107 -3.62 -7.78 14.57
CA GLU A 107 -4.90 -8.49 14.73
C GLU A 107 -5.03 -9.63 13.72
N SER A 108 -6.12 -10.40 13.79
CA SER A 108 -6.47 -11.42 12.80
C SER A 108 -7.58 -10.93 11.87
N PHE A 109 -7.38 -11.07 10.56
CA PHE A 109 -8.37 -10.78 9.54
C PHE A 109 -8.43 -11.91 8.51
N SER A 110 -9.61 -12.48 8.32
CA SER A 110 -9.82 -13.65 7.45
C SER A 110 -8.83 -14.81 7.74
N GLY A 111 -8.54 -15.04 9.02
CA GLY A 111 -7.64 -16.10 9.48
C GLY A 111 -6.14 -15.81 9.28
N ARG A 112 -5.75 -14.62 8.83
CA ARG A 112 -4.35 -14.19 8.68
C ARG A 112 -4.02 -13.03 9.60
N PRO A 113 -2.79 -12.94 10.13
CA PRO A 113 -2.38 -11.77 10.90
C PRO A 113 -2.24 -10.55 9.99
N ILE A 114 -2.62 -9.40 10.51
CA ILE A 114 -2.59 -8.11 9.81
C ILE A 114 -2.21 -6.99 10.77
N LEU A 115 -1.35 -6.08 10.34
CA LEU A 115 -1.06 -4.83 11.04
C LEU A 115 -1.66 -3.67 10.25
N ARG A 116 -2.71 -3.04 10.78
CA ARG A 116 -3.33 -1.87 10.14
C ARG A 116 -2.68 -0.59 10.62
N PHE A 117 -2.53 0.37 9.72
CA PHE A 117 -1.93 1.67 10.00
C PHE A 117 -2.47 2.76 9.05
N GLU A 118 -2.20 4.02 9.36
CA GLU A 118 -2.61 5.17 8.55
C GLU A 118 -1.40 5.91 7.98
N GLY A 119 -1.52 6.31 6.71
CA GLY A 119 -0.59 7.22 6.05
C GLY A 119 -1.12 8.66 5.98
N PRO A 120 -0.48 9.51 5.16
CA PRO A 120 -0.93 10.87 4.91
C PRO A 120 -2.41 10.93 4.51
N ASP A 121 -3.08 12.00 4.93
CA ASP A 121 -4.51 12.24 4.68
C ASP A 121 -5.43 11.09 5.17
N ALA A 122 -4.99 10.39 6.22
CA ALA A 122 -5.65 9.22 6.81
C ALA A 122 -5.88 8.09 5.80
N THR A 123 -4.97 7.95 4.83
CA THR A 123 -4.94 6.82 3.90
C THR A 123 -4.80 5.52 4.69
N ARG A 124 -5.78 4.63 4.57
CA ARG A 124 -5.77 3.37 5.32
C ARG A 124 -4.91 2.33 4.61
N LEU A 125 -3.94 1.81 5.35
CA LEU A 125 -2.99 0.81 4.89
C LEU A 125 -3.00 -0.41 5.83
N ALA A 126 -2.39 -1.50 5.37
CA ALA A 126 -2.06 -2.62 6.23
C ALA A 126 -0.86 -3.41 5.71
N LEU A 127 -0.22 -4.13 6.61
CA LEU A 127 0.81 -5.13 6.31
C LEU A 127 0.28 -6.53 6.62
N VAL A 128 0.61 -7.50 5.76
CA VAL A 128 0.36 -8.93 5.97
C VAL A 128 1.61 -9.73 5.60
N PRO A 129 1.86 -10.89 6.23
CA PRO A 129 2.97 -11.74 5.85
C PRO A 129 2.70 -12.43 4.50
N LEU A 130 3.76 -12.89 3.83
CA LEU A 130 3.64 -13.82 2.70
C LEU A 130 2.79 -15.04 3.06
N ARG A 131 2.08 -15.58 2.08
CA ARG A 131 1.42 -16.90 2.20
C ARG A 131 2.44 -18.01 2.02
N GLU A 132 2.14 -19.18 2.57
CA GLU A 132 3.05 -20.34 2.54
C GLU A 132 3.48 -20.79 1.13
N PHE A 133 2.67 -20.51 0.10
CA PHE A 133 2.98 -20.86 -1.28
C PHE A 133 3.81 -19.79 -2.03
N GLU A 134 4.05 -18.63 -1.41
CA GLU A 134 4.80 -17.53 -2.02
C GLU A 134 6.27 -17.63 -1.63
N ASP A 135 7.15 -17.61 -2.64
CA ASP A 135 8.59 -17.66 -2.42
C ASP A 135 9.14 -16.25 -2.21
N ILE A 136 9.97 -16.05 -1.18
CA ILE A 136 10.61 -14.77 -0.90
C ILE A 136 11.58 -14.38 -2.03
N ASP A 137 12.17 -15.36 -2.73
CA ASP A 137 13.13 -15.13 -3.81
C ASP A 137 12.48 -14.53 -5.07
N ASP A 138 11.15 -14.52 -5.16
CA ASP A 138 10.39 -13.85 -6.22
C ASP A 138 10.26 -12.33 -6.01
N TYR A 139 10.73 -11.80 -4.89
CA TYR A 139 10.56 -10.40 -4.47
C TYR A 139 11.89 -9.64 -4.40
N PHE A 140 11.85 -8.35 -4.77
CA PHE A 140 13.04 -7.51 -4.90
C PHE A 140 12.86 -6.17 -4.17
N PRO A 141 12.62 -6.18 -2.85
CA PRO A 141 12.35 -4.95 -2.11
C PRO A 141 13.53 -3.98 -2.19
N TYR A 142 13.24 -2.69 -2.01
CA TYR A 142 14.26 -1.69 -1.75
C TYR A 142 14.65 -1.75 -0.27
N VAL A 143 15.95 -1.74 0.01
CA VAL A 143 16.50 -1.92 1.35
C VAL A 143 17.07 -0.59 1.80
N THR A 144 16.80 -0.22 3.04
CA THR A 144 17.34 0.98 3.68
C THR A 144 18.08 0.58 4.96
N ASP A 145 18.88 1.50 5.50
CA ASP A 145 19.59 1.25 6.76
C ASP A 145 18.61 1.01 7.93
N GLN A 146 17.42 1.62 7.86
CA GLN A 146 16.38 1.51 8.88
C GLN A 146 15.50 0.27 8.72
N ILE A 147 15.32 -0.20 7.47
CA ILE A 147 14.43 -1.32 7.13
C ILE A 147 15.25 -2.38 6.39
N PRO A 148 15.74 -3.41 7.10
CA PRO A 148 16.50 -4.49 6.49
C PRO A 148 15.61 -5.35 5.59
N THR A 149 16.22 -6.09 4.66
CA THR A 149 15.53 -6.96 3.69
C THR A 149 14.52 -7.90 4.32
N GLU A 150 14.83 -8.44 5.50
CA GLU A 150 13.98 -9.36 6.27
C GLU A 150 12.65 -8.77 6.74
N HIS A 151 12.47 -7.44 6.66
CA HIS A 151 11.26 -6.72 7.04
C HIS A 151 10.72 -5.80 5.95
N ALA A 152 11.44 -5.66 4.83
CA ALA A 152 11.09 -4.71 3.79
C ALA A 152 9.75 -5.04 3.11
N ILE A 153 9.02 -4.01 2.70
CA ILE A 153 7.75 -4.18 1.98
C ILE A 153 8.03 -4.74 0.58
N LEU A 154 7.31 -5.81 0.25
CA LEU A 154 7.55 -6.63 -0.94
C LEU A 154 6.68 -6.24 -2.14
N GLY A 155 5.56 -5.56 -1.89
CA GLY A 155 4.57 -5.16 -2.89
C GLY A 155 3.15 -5.18 -2.34
N ILE A 156 2.16 -5.14 -3.23
CA ILE A 156 0.73 -5.14 -2.89
C ILE A 156 0.26 -6.59 -2.70
N ASP A 157 -0.41 -6.86 -1.57
CA ASP A 157 -1.10 -8.13 -1.31
C ASP A 157 -2.49 -8.14 -1.92
N ALA A 158 -3.26 -7.12 -1.58
CA ALA A 158 -4.68 -7.06 -1.83
C ALA A 158 -5.18 -5.63 -1.64
N ILE A 159 -6.44 -5.43 -2.02
CA ILE A 159 -7.22 -4.27 -1.62
C ILE A 159 -8.43 -4.73 -0.82
N GLN A 160 -8.84 -3.92 0.15
CA GLN A 160 -10.12 -4.08 0.81
C GLN A 160 -11.12 -3.12 0.16
N LEU A 161 -12.19 -3.67 -0.39
CA LEU A 161 -13.28 -2.90 -0.96
C LEU A 161 -14.39 -2.73 0.08
N ARG A 162 -14.89 -1.50 0.22
CA ARG A 162 -16.11 -1.22 0.96
C ARG A 162 -17.16 -0.82 -0.05
N VAL A 163 -18.14 -1.69 -0.28
CA VAL A 163 -19.17 -1.51 -1.32
C VAL A 163 -20.55 -1.69 -0.74
N GLN A 164 -21.53 -1.03 -1.34
CA GLN A 164 -22.93 -1.16 -0.95
C GLN A 164 -23.53 -2.52 -1.33
N TYR A 165 -23.08 -3.11 -2.43
CA TYR A 165 -23.61 -4.36 -2.99
C TYR A 165 -22.48 -5.36 -3.23
N SER A 166 -22.08 -6.10 -2.19
CA SER A 166 -20.96 -7.06 -2.23
C SER A 166 -21.10 -8.09 -3.34
N ASP A 167 -22.29 -8.70 -3.47
CA ASP A 167 -22.52 -9.82 -4.39
C ASP A 167 -22.37 -9.39 -5.85
N ALA A 168 -22.72 -8.14 -6.16
CA ALA A 168 -22.51 -7.57 -7.49
C ALA A 168 -21.02 -7.40 -7.78
N THR A 169 -20.27 -6.81 -6.84
CA THR A 169 -18.80 -6.66 -6.98
C THR A 169 -18.10 -8.00 -7.08
N GLU A 170 -18.46 -8.97 -6.25
CA GLU A 170 -17.92 -10.33 -6.28
C GLU A 170 -18.14 -10.99 -7.64
N ARG A 171 -19.36 -10.93 -8.18
CA ARG A 171 -19.66 -11.49 -9.51
C ARG A 171 -18.77 -10.90 -10.60
N GLU A 172 -18.56 -9.58 -10.60
CA GLU A 172 -17.71 -8.93 -11.60
C GLU A 172 -16.23 -9.33 -11.43
N LEU A 173 -15.73 -9.41 -10.19
CA LEU A 173 -14.36 -9.88 -9.91
C LEU A 173 -14.15 -11.34 -10.36
N LEU A 174 -15.09 -12.23 -10.07
CA LEU A 174 -15.03 -13.62 -10.51
C LEU A 174 -15.09 -13.75 -12.04
N SER A 175 -15.81 -12.85 -12.73
CA SER A 175 -15.88 -12.85 -14.20
C SER A 175 -14.54 -12.58 -14.88
N VAL A 176 -13.62 -11.88 -14.19
CA VAL A 176 -12.26 -11.59 -14.67
C VAL A 176 -11.20 -12.55 -14.09
N GLY A 177 -11.64 -13.61 -13.40
CA GLY A 177 -10.76 -14.63 -12.83
C GLY A 177 -9.92 -14.12 -11.67
N TRP A 178 -10.51 -13.26 -10.82
CA TRP A 178 -9.97 -12.88 -9.52
C TRP A 178 -10.03 -14.06 -8.54
#